data_AF-A0A847T0L9-F1
#
_entry.id   AF-A0A847T0L9-F1
#
_cell.length_a   1.000
_cell.length_b   1.000
_cell.length_c   1.000
_cell.angle_alpha   90.00
_cell.angle_beta   90.00
_cell.angle_gamma   90.00
#
_symmetry.space_group_name_H-M   'P 1'
#
loop_
_entity.id
_entity.type
_entity.pdbx_description
1 polymer ?
#
loop_
_entity_poly.entity_id
_entity_poly.type
_entity_poly.pdbx_seq_one_letter_code
_entity_poly.pdbx_strand_id
1 'polypeptide(L)'
;MSIRRVPADRPGDAEMLASLQGLYPVRSGDVIELLPRGRVMDLIDERRRTGEGDVDTLIKVLEFDGEAVFRKGYSQMSSCKLSLRTSTIFMLLRTLTESGESRNEVLRRVLAPVVEGGLDQTVDSVDESRFNLLRFSLDNWKGLRRSMGEIIEPGDERCTDDVSGLTHRICLASEDLPPELRKTSRYFLKNLFRMNNLHGENEFYHLPEVLEDYWEVISPDQGTFDVRMTPSRKELTVGLFHTVRGFGMNRTENEDYYNLLEFLASERRDPRIHGCRVALHGPTFEDEQYLQEALSVETMLVEDPVLEGALAGRPRPLSPEGVEVFRSLLRRMSGIRAEVQFPVNLDDPDHGLEDFSVLGFDLDYDPDADRFLLDGTVVSPSTLQDVVLVIGSKLLALSRRVYSNPAAFPEPDVAMLEEKVNALMSRAEGEELTEGLAREIVAKITVLDYYESLARYSFSLGERLLAYLEEEHIVTMPIPRVLLALLNEMLEGTSADDRLRATLSLGDGG
;
A
#
# COMPACT_ATOMS: atom_id res chain seq x y z
N MET A 1 -41.23 16.19 5.41
CA MET A 1 -40.74 16.48 6.78
C MET A 1 -40.02 17.81 6.69
N SER A 2 -40.33 18.82 7.52
CA SER A 2 -39.51 20.05 7.51
C SER A 2 -38.21 19.77 8.25
N ILE A 3 -37.08 20.00 7.59
CA ILE A 3 -35.72 19.89 8.15
C ILE A 3 -35.64 20.81 9.38
N ARG A 4 -35.52 20.25 10.59
CA ARG A 4 -35.65 21.01 11.85
C ARG A 4 -34.48 20.87 12.80
N ARG A 5 -33.58 19.91 12.57
CA ARG A 5 -32.46 19.62 13.46
C ARG A 5 -31.25 19.23 12.63
N VAL A 6 -30.14 19.90 12.87
CA VAL A 6 -28.85 19.63 12.23
C VAL A 6 -27.83 19.37 13.33
N PRO A 7 -26.91 18.40 13.19
CA PRO A 7 -25.80 18.19 14.12
C PRO A 7 -24.97 19.46 14.38
N ALA A 8 -24.56 19.68 15.64
CA ALA A 8 -23.89 20.91 16.07
C ALA A 8 -22.46 21.10 15.52
N ASP A 9 -21.84 20.04 14.98
CA ASP A 9 -20.57 20.05 14.27
C ASP A 9 -20.68 20.53 12.82
N ARG A 10 -21.91 20.72 12.30
CA ARG A 10 -22.21 21.24 10.95
C ARG A 10 -22.90 22.62 10.97
N PRO A 11 -22.36 23.65 11.65
CA PRO A 11 -23.04 24.94 11.80
C PRO A 11 -23.32 25.64 10.46
N GLY A 12 -22.39 25.53 9.51
CA GLY A 12 -22.61 26.10 8.19
C GLY A 12 -23.72 25.41 7.38
N ASP A 13 -24.04 24.14 7.66
CA ASP A 13 -25.16 23.44 7.00
C ASP A 13 -26.47 23.97 7.59
N ALA A 14 -26.52 24.11 8.92
CA ALA A 14 -27.65 24.67 9.64
C ALA A 14 -27.97 26.11 9.20
N GLU A 15 -26.97 26.98 9.07
CA GLU A 15 -27.15 28.33 8.53
C GLU A 15 -27.71 28.31 7.10
N MET A 16 -27.19 27.42 6.24
CA MET A 16 -27.67 27.31 4.87
C MET A 16 -29.12 26.83 4.80
N LEU A 17 -29.47 25.78 5.54
CA LEU A 17 -30.83 25.23 5.58
C LEU A 17 -31.82 26.22 6.22
N ALA A 18 -31.39 26.93 7.28
CA ALA A 18 -32.17 28.01 7.89
C ALA A 18 -32.46 29.14 6.88
N SER A 19 -31.45 29.51 6.10
CA SER A 19 -31.57 30.54 5.07
C SER A 19 -32.61 30.17 4.00
N LEU A 20 -32.71 28.89 3.64
CA LEU A 20 -33.68 28.40 2.65
C LEU A 20 -35.12 28.55 3.13
N GLN A 21 -35.39 28.18 4.38
CA GLN A 21 -36.74 28.09 4.94
C GLN A 21 -37.19 29.35 5.70
N GLY A 22 -36.33 30.39 5.76
CA GLY A 22 -36.60 31.60 6.55
C GLY A 22 -36.64 31.32 8.07
N LEU A 23 -35.88 30.33 8.52
CA LEU A 23 -35.75 29.93 9.92
C LEU A 23 -34.48 30.51 10.54
N TYR A 24 -34.33 30.29 11.86
CA TYR A 24 -33.23 30.76 12.67
C TYR A 24 -32.50 29.56 13.29
N PRO A 25 -31.18 29.43 13.12
CA PRO A 25 -30.41 28.32 13.68
C PRO A 25 -30.11 28.57 15.17
N VAL A 26 -30.74 27.80 16.05
CA VAL A 26 -30.56 27.89 17.51
C VAL A 26 -29.80 26.68 18.02
N ARG A 27 -28.62 26.89 18.62
CA ARG A 27 -27.83 25.79 19.19
C ARG A 27 -28.45 25.27 20.49
N SER A 28 -28.66 23.95 20.55
CA SER A 28 -29.25 23.22 21.68
C SER A 28 -28.47 21.94 21.94
N GLY A 29 -27.41 22.04 22.74
CA GLY A 29 -26.50 20.91 23.00
C GLY A 29 -25.77 20.45 21.74
N ASP A 30 -25.96 19.17 21.39
CA ASP A 30 -25.31 18.49 20.26
C ASP A 30 -26.04 18.68 18.92
N VAL A 31 -27.13 19.45 18.91
CA VAL A 31 -27.90 19.79 17.72
C VAL A 31 -28.14 21.30 17.59
N ILE A 32 -28.41 21.74 16.38
CA ILE A 32 -28.87 23.07 16.01
C ILE A 32 -30.31 22.93 15.52
N GLU A 33 -31.25 23.51 16.26
CA GLU A 33 -32.66 23.51 15.90
C GLU A 33 -32.96 24.69 14.97
N LEU A 34 -33.65 24.42 13.86
CA LEU A 34 -34.10 25.46 12.92
C LEU A 34 -35.49 25.92 13.33
N LEU A 35 -35.59 27.12 13.91
CA LEU A 35 -36.81 27.60 14.55
C LEU A 35 -37.39 28.83 13.84
N PRO A 36 -38.72 28.96 13.75
CA PRO A 36 -39.35 30.22 13.33
C PRO A 36 -39.04 31.35 14.32
N ARG A 37 -38.99 32.58 13.82
CA ARG A 37 -38.73 33.79 14.64
C ARG A 37 -39.58 33.85 15.91
N GLY A 38 -40.87 33.55 15.80
CA GLY A 38 -41.80 33.57 16.93
C GLY A 38 -41.38 32.63 18.05
N ARG A 39 -40.92 31.41 17.71
CA ARG A 39 -40.47 30.44 18.71
C ARG A 39 -39.16 30.85 19.37
N VAL A 40 -38.25 31.52 18.64
CA VAL A 40 -37.02 32.09 19.20
C VAL A 40 -37.36 33.18 20.22
N MET A 41 -38.34 34.05 19.91
CA MET A 41 -38.82 35.07 20.84
C MET A 41 -39.46 34.46 22.09
N ASP A 42 -40.26 33.41 21.94
CA ASP A 42 -40.84 32.69 23.09
C ASP A 42 -39.75 32.11 23.99
N LEU A 43 -38.70 31.51 23.41
CA LEU A 43 -37.55 30.98 24.16
C LEU A 43 -36.77 32.07 24.90
N ILE A 44 -36.62 33.25 24.31
CA ILE A 44 -36.00 34.42 24.96
C ILE A 44 -36.83 34.84 26.18
N ASP A 45 -38.15 34.92 26.05
CA ASP A 45 -39.05 35.32 27.13
C ASP A 45 -39.14 34.26 28.23
N GLU A 46 -39.15 32.97 27.86
CA GLU A 46 -39.08 31.84 28.80
C GLU A 46 -37.79 31.91 29.63
N ARG A 47 -36.61 32.09 29.00
CA ARG A 47 -35.32 32.17 29.71
C ARG A 47 -35.15 33.43 30.56
N ARG A 48 -35.72 34.55 30.13
CA ARG A 48 -35.77 35.79 30.94
C ARG A 48 -36.59 35.61 32.22
N ARG A 49 -37.64 34.79 32.18
CA ARG A 49 -38.50 34.52 33.35
C ARG A 49 -37.89 33.50 34.31
N THR A 50 -37.18 32.49 33.80
CA THR A 50 -36.55 31.45 34.62
C THR A 50 -35.18 31.83 35.16
N GLY A 51 -34.50 32.82 34.55
CA GLY A 51 -33.16 33.24 34.95
C GLY A 51 -32.06 32.23 34.60
N GLU A 52 -32.38 31.21 33.80
CA GLU A 52 -31.47 30.14 33.39
C GLU A 52 -31.16 30.23 31.89
N GLY A 53 -29.86 30.20 31.56
CA GLY A 53 -29.35 30.11 30.18
C GLY A 53 -28.93 31.44 29.54
N ASP A 54 -28.22 31.34 28.42
CA ASP A 54 -27.64 32.50 27.72
C ASP A 54 -28.66 33.17 26.79
N VAL A 55 -29.32 34.22 27.31
CA VAL A 55 -30.29 35.06 26.57
C VAL A 55 -29.59 35.88 25.48
N ASP A 56 -28.34 36.30 25.70
CA ASP A 56 -27.59 37.12 24.75
C ASP A 56 -27.27 36.34 23.47
N THR A 57 -27.00 35.03 23.60
CA THR A 57 -26.83 34.14 22.44
C THR A 57 -28.12 34.00 21.63
N LEU A 58 -29.29 33.90 22.25
CA LEU A 58 -30.57 33.86 21.52
C LEU A 58 -30.91 35.19 20.83
N ILE A 59 -30.57 36.32 21.44
CA ILE A 59 -30.72 37.64 20.83
C ILE A 59 -29.82 37.76 19.60
N LYS A 60 -28.57 37.31 19.68
CA LYS A 60 -27.65 37.27 18.52
C LYS A 60 -28.19 36.40 17.39
N VAL A 61 -28.87 35.29 17.69
CA VAL A 61 -29.50 34.48 16.64
C VAL A 61 -30.53 35.28 15.83
N LEU A 62 -31.26 36.23 16.44
CA LEU A 62 -32.21 37.09 15.73
C LEU A 62 -31.56 38.07 14.74
N GLU A 63 -30.24 38.27 14.83
CA GLU A 63 -29.44 39.07 13.89
C GLU A 63 -29.04 38.27 12.63
N PHE A 64 -29.39 36.98 12.56
CA PHE A 64 -29.10 36.11 11.42
C PHE A 64 -29.71 36.64 10.11
N ASP A 65 -28.85 37.02 9.17
CA ASP A 65 -29.24 37.46 7.82
C ASP A 65 -29.25 36.27 6.85
N GLY A 66 -30.38 35.57 6.81
CA GLY A 66 -30.58 34.45 5.89
C GLY A 66 -30.46 34.84 4.41
N GLU A 67 -30.81 36.07 4.02
CA GLU A 67 -30.70 36.49 2.61
C GLU A 67 -29.24 36.65 2.19
N ALA A 68 -28.40 37.25 3.04
CA ALA A 68 -26.97 37.35 2.80
C ALA A 68 -26.29 35.97 2.76
N VAL A 69 -26.66 35.07 3.68
CA VAL A 69 -26.15 33.69 3.71
C VAL A 69 -26.54 32.94 2.44
N PHE A 70 -27.80 33.01 2.02
CA PHE A 70 -28.27 32.37 0.79
C PHE A 70 -27.52 32.90 -0.43
N ARG A 71 -27.44 34.23 -0.60
CA ARG A 71 -26.75 34.86 -1.74
C ARG A 71 -25.27 34.51 -1.83
N LYS A 72 -24.60 34.39 -0.68
CA LYS A 72 -23.20 33.98 -0.64
C LYS A 72 -23.04 32.49 -0.94
N GLY A 73 -23.97 31.67 -0.46
CA GLY A 73 -23.87 30.21 -0.52
C GLY A 73 -24.34 29.55 -1.80
N TYR A 74 -25.37 30.07 -2.47
CA TYR A 74 -26.01 29.33 -3.59
C TYR A 74 -25.07 29.11 -4.79
N SER A 75 -24.14 30.04 -5.03
CA SER A 75 -23.11 29.96 -6.08
C SER A 75 -21.72 29.59 -5.55
N GLN A 76 -21.53 29.49 -4.23
CA GLN A 76 -20.25 29.14 -3.65
C GLN A 76 -19.99 27.64 -3.80
N MET A 77 -18.91 27.29 -4.49
CA MET A 77 -18.44 25.91 -4.54
C MET A 77 -17.82 25.48 -3.21
N SER A 78 -18.11 24.26 -2.81
CA SER A 78 -17.58 23.58 -1.62
C SER A 78 -17.07 22.20 -2.00
N SER A 79 -16.24 21.61 -1.14
CA SER A 79 -15.78 20.23 -1.28
C SER A 79 -16.65 19.30 -0.44
N CYS A 80 -17.35 18.38 -1.10
CA CYS A 80 -18.04 17.26 -0.46
C CYS A 80 -17.00 16.17 -0.17
N LYS A 81 -16.95 15.70 1.08
CA LYS A 81 -16.13 14.57 1.50
C LYS A 81 -17.04 13.36 1.70
N LEU A 82 -16.74 12.26 1.03
CA LEU A 82 -17.49 11.00 1.11
C LEU A 82 -16.55 9.94 1.69
N SER A 83 -16.94 9.30 2.80
CA SER A 83 -16.26 8.10 3.28
C SER A 83 -16.79 6.92 2.48
N LEU A 84 -15.93 6.26 1.69
CA LEU A 84 -16.29 5.15 0.80
C LEU A 84 -15.42 3.95 1.14
N ARG A 85 -16.02 2.75 1.20
CA ARG A 85 -15.26 1.51 1.35
C ARG A 85 -14.45 1.20 0.10
N THR A 86 -13.36 0.45 0.26
CA THR A 86 -12.58 -0.09 -0.87
C THR A 86 -13.45 -0.84 -1.88
N SER A 87 -14.49 -1.56 -1.42
CA SER A 87 -15.48 -2.21 -2.31
C SER A 87 -16.22 -1.22 -3.21
N THR A 88 -16.69 -0.11 -2.64
CA THR A 88 -17.36 0.95 -3.40
C THR A 88 -16.43 1.65 -4.38
N ILE A 89 -15.16 1.86 -4.00
CA ILE A 89 -14.14 2.39 -4.90
C ILE A 89 -13.85 1.43 -6.05
N PHE A 90 -13.75 0.12 -5.78
CA PHE A 90 -13.58 -0.90 -6.80
C PHE A 90 -14.70 -0.83 -7.85
N MET A 91 -15.97 -0.83 -7.42
CA MET A 91 -17.12 -0.70 -8.32
C MET A 91 -17.13 0.63 -9.07
N LEU A 92 -16.77 1.73 -8.41
CA LEU A 92 -16.67 3.05 -9.02
C LEU A 92 -15.63 3.05 -10.15
N LEU A 93 -14.41 2.62 -9.88
CA LEU A 93 -13.31 2.54 -10.86
C LEU A 93 -13.63 1.62 -12.05
N ARG A 94 -14.32 0.50 -11.79
CA ARG A 94 -14.82 -0.38 -12.84
C ARG A 94 -15.85 0.34 -13.73
N THR A 95 -16.83 1.01 -13.11
CA THR A 95 -17.83 1.81 -13.84
C THR A 95 -17.19 2.92 -14.67
N LEU A 96 -16.18 3.61 -14.13
CA LEU A 96 -15.45 4.65 -14.85
C LEU A 96 -14.73 4.11 -16.09
N THR A 97 -14.16 2.90 -15.98
CA THR A 97 -13.47 2.25 -17.09
C THR A 97 -14.46 1.81 -18.18
N GLU A 98 -15.63 1.32 -17.79
CA GLU A 98 -16.67 0.84 -18.72
C GLU A 98 -17.44 1.99 -19.40
N SER A 99 -17.77 3.06 -18.66
CA SER A 99 -18.57 4.18 -19.18
C SER A 99 -17.74 5.30 -19.82
N GLY A 100 -16.45 5.40 -19.51
CA GLY A 100 -15.59 6.50 -19.90
C GLY A 100 -15.93 7.84 -19.22
N GLU A 101 -16.85 7.83 -18.24
CA GLU A 101 -17.16 8.97 -17.39
C GLU A 101 -15.99 9.28 -16.43
N SER A 102 -15.88 10.53 -15.98
CA SER A 102 -14.97 10.91 -14.88
C SER A 102 -15.56 10.57 -13.51
N ARG A 103 -14.70 10.44 -12.48
CA ARG A 103 -15.11 10.17 -11.09
C ARG A 103 -16.26 11.06 -10.63
N ASN A 104 -16.13 12.36 -10.88
CA ASN A 104 -17.14 13.36 -10.49
C ASN A 104 -18.44 13.24 -11.30
N GLU A 105 -18.41 12.79 -12.55
CA GLU A 105 -19.63 12.56 -13.34
C GLU A 105 -20.44 11.39 -12.76
N VAL A 106 -19.79 10.28 -12.43
CA VAL A 106 -20.47 9.13 -11.79
C VAL A 106 -21.03 9.50 -10.42
N LEU A 107 -20.22 10.14 -9.56
CA LEU A 107 -20.68 10.57 -8.24
C LEU A 107 -21.89 11.51 -8.34
N ARG A 108 -21.89 12.45 -9.29
CA ARG A 108 -23.04 13.34 -9.54
C ARG A 108 -24.25 12.60 -10.05
N ARG A 109 -24.09 11.67 -11.00
CA ARG A 109 -25.18 10.85 -11.51
C ARG A 109 -25.88 10.08 -10.40
N VAL A 110 -25.11 9.57 -9.43
CA VAL A 110 -25.65 8.81 -8.29
C VAL A 110 -26.24 9.72 -7.20
N LEU A 111 -25.60 10.85 -6.88
CA LEU A 111 -26.01 11.70 -5.74
C LEU A 111 -27.01 12.79 -6.11
N ALA A 112 -27.08 13.24 -7.37
CA ALA A 112 -28.02 14.28 -7.79
C ALA A 112 -29.50 13.91 -7.57
N PRO A 113 -29.96 12.66 -7.78
CA PRO A 113 -31.32 12.26 -7.41
C PRO A 113 -31.63 12.44 -5.92
N VAL A 114 -30.64 12.29 -5.04
CA VAL A 114 -30.81 12.50 -3.59
C VAL A 114 -31.05 13.98 -3.29
N VAL A 115 -30.26 14.86 -3.92
CA VAL A 115 -30.43 16.31 -3.80
C VAL A 115 -31.77 16.76 -4.40
N GLU A 116 -32.18 16.18 -5.52
CA GLU A 116 -33.47 16.45 -6.16
C GLU A 116 -34.65 16.07 -5.25
N GLY A 117 -34.61 14.88 -4.65
CA GLY A 117 -35.61 14.47 -3.66
C GLY A 117 -35.64 15.37 -2.41
N GLY A 118 -34.48 15.86 -1.95
CA GLY A 118 -34.40 16.85 -0.87
C GLY A 118 -34.99 18.20 -1.26
N LEU A 119 -34.72 18.66 -2.50
CA LEU A 119 -35.29 19.88 -3.05
C LEU A 119 -36.83 19.79 -3.09
N ASP A 120 -37.37 18.70 -3.64
CA ASP A 120 -38.81 18.46 -3.75
C ASP A 120 -39.50 18.46 -2.38
N GLN A 121 -38.84 17.94 -1.33
CA GLN A 121 -39.37 17.98 0.04
C GLN A 121 -39.43 19.38 0.65
N THR A 122 -38.68 20.34 0.10
CA THR A 122 -38.61 21.73 0.59
C THR A 122 -39.48 22.70 -0.21
N VAL A 123 -40.10 22.27 -1.32
CA VAL A 123 -40.95 23.08 -2.21
C VAL A 123 -41.94 23.96 -1.44
N ASP A 124 -42.69 23.37 -0.51
CA ASP A 124 -43.77 24.07 0.20
C ASP A 124 -43.26 25.08 1.25
N SER A 125 -41.96 25.06 1.55
CA SER A 125 -41.32 25.86 2.60
C SER A 125 -40.35 26.93 2.08
N VAL A 126 -40.08 26.94 0.78
CA VAL A 126 -39.10 27.82 0.14
C VAL A 126 -39.84 28.71 -0.87
N ASP A 127 -39.42 29.97 -0.95
CA ASP A 127 -39.95 30.91 -1.96
C ASP A 127 -39.68 30.42 -3.40
N GLU A 128 -40.65 30.61 -4.29
CA GLU A 128 -40.60 30.13 -5.68
C GLU A 128 -39.35 30.64 -6.43
N SER A 129 -38.91 31.88 -6.18
CA SER A 129 -37.71 32.44 -6.82
C SER A 129 -36.44 31.73 -6.37
N ARG A 130 -36.33 31.41 -5.08
CA ARG A 130 -35.19 30.65 -4.52
C ARG A 130 -35.22 29.21 -4.99
N PHE A 131 -36.40 28.59 -5.05
CA PHE A 131 -36.57 27.24 -5.57
C PHE A 131 -36.08 27.13 -7.03
N ASN A 132 -36.45 28.09 -7.88
CA ASN A 132 -35.99 28.13 -9.27
C ASN A 132 -34.45 28.30 -9.38
N LEU A 133 -33.84 29.11 -8.52
CA LEU A 133 -32.38 29.25 -8.46
C LEU A 133 -31.68 27.97 -8.02
N LEU A 134 -32.24 27.25 -7.05
CA LEU A 134 -31.70 25.97 -6.60
C LEU A 134 -31.80 24.89 -7.68
N ARG A 135 -32.93 24.83 -8.39
CA ARG A 135 -33.13 23.90 -9.51
C ARG A 135 -32.13 24.20 -10.64
N PHE A 136 -31.93 25.47 -10.97
CA PHE A 136 -30.88 25.89 -11.91
C PHE A 136 -29.48 25.50 -11.43
N SER A 137 -29.17 25.66 -10.14
CA SER A 137 -27.88 25.25 -9.56
C SER A 137 -27.68 23.74 -9.65
N LEU A 138 -28.72 22.95 -9.38
CA LEU A 138 -28.71 21.49 -9.51
C LEU A 138 -28.49 21.06 -10.97
N ASP A 139 -29.21 21.64 -11.92
CA ASP A 139 -29.09 21.32 -13.34
C ASP A 139 -27.70 21.69 -13.89
N ASN A 140 -27.14 22.82 -13.48
CA ASN A 140 -25.77 23.20 -13.83
C ASN A 140 -24.76 22.23 -13.22
N TRP A 141 -24.95 21.84 -11.95
CA TRP A 141 -24.05 20.90 -11.28
C TRP A 141 -24.08 19.53 -11.95
N LYS A 142 -25.26 19.02 -12.34
CA LYS A 142 -25.45 17.82 -13.15
C LYS A 142 -24.72 17.93 -14.50
N GLY A 143 -24.85 19.08 -15.17
CA GLY A 143 -24.34 19.32 -16.52
C GLY A 143 -22.87 19.76 -16.63
N LEU A 144 -22.16 19.95 -15.51
CA LEU A 144 -20.76 20.41 -15.49
C LEU A 144 -19.83 19.35 -16.13
N ARG A 145 -19.58 19.46 -17.43
CA ARG A 145 -18.60 18.63 -18.17
C ARG A 145 -17.24 19.36 -18.19
N ARG A 146 -16.27 18.82 -17.42
CA ARG A 146 -14.83 19.15 -17.30
C ARG A 146 -14.38 20.62 -17.37
N SER A 147 -13.70 21.08 -16.30
CA SER A 147 -12.32 21.63 -16.36
C SER A 147 -11.88 22.14 -14.98
N MET A 148 -11.42 21.26 -14.10
CA MET A 148 -10.34 21.58 -13.17
C MET A 148 -9.60 20.28 -12.97
N GLY A 149 -8.27 20.34 -13.06
CA GLY A 149 -7.38 19.18 -12.95
C GLY A 149 -7.86 18.30 -11.82
N GLU A 150 -7.95 17.00 -12.10
CA GLU A 150 -8.14 16.01 -11.07
C GLU A 150 -7.14 16.34 -9.97
N ILE A 151 -7.66 16.69 -8.80
CA ILE A 151 -6.87 16.70 -7.58
C ILE A 151 -6.59 15.22 -7.36
N ILE A 152 -5.49 14.79 -7.97
CA ILE A 152 -4.65 13.68 -7.55
C ILE A 152 -4.52 13.88 -6.04
N GLU A 153 -5.23 13.05 -5.28
CA GLU A 153 -5.07 13.02 -3.83
C GLU A 153 -3.63 12.56 -3.52
N PRO A 154 -3.04 12.99 -2.40
CA PRO A 154 -1.65 12.70 -2.10
C PRO A 154 -1.44 11.18 -2.07
N GLY A 155 -0.66 10.66 -3.02
CA GLY A 155 -0.52 9.22 -3.26
C GLY A 155 -0.48 8.83 -4.75
N ASP A 156 -1.08 9.65 -5.62
CA ASP A 156 -1.13 9.45 -7.08
C ASP A 156 0.08 10.06 -7.84
N GLU A 157 1.03 10.69 -7.13
CA GLU A 157 2.15 11.47 -7.72
C GLU A 157 3.30 10.62 -8.31
N ARG A 158 3.18 9.29 -8.37
CA ARG A 158 4.16 8.42 -9.05
C ARG A 158 3.61 7.78 -10.32
N CYS A 159 2.88 8.56 -11.12
CA CYS A 159 2.52 8.23 -12.49
C CYS A 159 3.73 8.47 -13.41
N THR A 160 4.63 7.49 -13.50
CA THR A 160 5.40 7.27 -14.73
C THR A 160 4.71 6.19 -15.51
N ASP A 161 4.21 6.58 -16.68
CA ASP A 161 3.86 5.78 -17.85
C ASP A 161 3.63 4.27 -17.60
N ASP A 162 2.37 3.85 -17.50
CA ASP A 162 1.98 2.66 -18.22
C ASP A 162 0.49 2.62 -18.58
N VAL A 163 0.26 2.19 -19.81
CA VAL A 163 -1.03 2.17 -20.49
C VAL A 163 -1.82 0.96 -19.98
N SER A 164 -2.68 1.11 -18.96
CA SER A 164 -3.88 0.26 -18.79
C SER A 164 -4.68 0.53 -17.50
N GLY A 165 -5.89 1.06 -17.66
CA GLY A 165 -6.95 0.98 -16.66
C GLY A 165 -6.81 1.93 -15.47
N LEU A 166 -7.94 2.35 -14.90
CA LEU A 166 -7.95 3.13 -13.66
C LEU A 166 -7.61 2.21 -12.48
N THR A 167 -6.70 2.65 -11.62
CA THR A 167 -6.19 1.87 -10.47
C THR A 167 -6.42 2.59 -9.15
N HIS A 168 -6.69 1.84 -8.07
CA HIS A 168 -6.61 2.33 -6.69
C HIS A 168 -5.26 1.90 -6.10
N ARG A 169 -4.44 2.84 -5.62
CA ARG A 169 -3.11 2.52 -5.06
C ARG A 169 -2.96 3.06 -3.65
N ILE A 170 -2.38 2.25 -2.77
CA ILE A 170 -1.87 2.70 -1.47
C ILE A 170 -0.40 2.31 -1.39
N CYS A 171 0.44 3.31 -1.12
CA CYS A 171 1.86 3.10 -0.82
C CYS A 171 2.12 3.62 0.60
N LEU A 172 2.43 2.71 1.52
CA LEU A 172 2.91 3.09 2.84
C LEU A 172 4.42 3.35 2.79
N ALA A 173 4.82 4.54 3.25
CA ALA A 173 6.21 4.85 3.50
C ALA A 173 6.76 3.96 4.62
N SER A 174 8.09 3.90 4.75
CA SER A 174 8.73 3.08 5.78
C SER A 174 8.19 3.44 7.16
N GLU A 175 8.09 4.72 7.52
CA GLU A 175 7.57 5.18 8.82
C GLU A 175 6.15 4.71 9.14
N ASP A 176 5.27 4.59 8.14
CA ASP A 176 3.85 4.27 8.31
C ASP A 176 3.55 2.77 8.26
N LEU A 177 4.55 1.95 7.95
CA LEU A 177 4.38 0.51 7.88
C LEU A 177 4.11 -0.11 9.26
N PRO A 178 3.13 -1.04 9.35
CA PRO A 178 2.94 -1.85 10.54
C PRO A 178 4.26 -2.53 10.95
N PRO A 179 4.68 -2.44 12.23
CA PRO A 179 5.96 -2.99 12.69
C PRO A 179 6.14 -4.48 12.37
N GLU A 180 5.08 -5.27 12.54
CA GLU A 180 5.12 -6.71 12.25
C GLU A 180 5.29 -7.00 10.75
N LEU A 181 4.63 -6.24 9.87
CA LEU A 181 4.80 -6.40 8.43
C LEU A 181 6.22 -6.03 7.98
N ARG A 182 6.78 -4.95 8.54
CA ARG A 182 8.18 -4.55 8.28
C ARG A 182 9.16 -5.63 8.74
N LYS A 183 8.96 -6.16 9.95
CA LYS A 183 9.82 -7.20 10.52
C LYS A 183 9.74 -8.51 9.74
N THR A 184 8.54 -8.99 9.44
CA THR A 184 8.32 -10.28 8.77
C THR A 184 8.77 -10.26 7.31
N SER A 185 8.53 -9.17 6.57
CA SER A 185 9.04 -9.01 5.20
C SER A 185 10.57 -9.05 5.14
N ARG A 186 11.24 -8.29 6.02
CA ARG A 186 12.71 -8.32 6.15
C ARG A 186 13.22 -9.72 6.50
N TYR A 187 12.58 -10.39 7.45
CA TYR A 187 13.00 -11.72 7.87
C TYR A 187 12.82 -12.77 6.77
N PHE A 188 11.71 -12.69 6.01
CA PHE A 188 11.47 -13.53 4.84
C PHE A 188 12.56 -13.34 3.77
N LEU A 189 12.86 -12.10 3.39
CA LEU A 189 13.89 -11.82 2.38
C LEU A 189 15.28 -12.24 2.83
N LYS A 190 15.63 -11.97 4.09
CA LYS A 190 16.88 -12.43 4.70
C LYS A 190 17.03 -13.95 4.62
N ASN A 191 16.00 -14.69 5.01
CA ASN A 191 16.08 -16.16 5.01
C ASN A 191 16.02 -16.74 3.59
N LEU A 192 15.31 -16.10 2.66
CA LEU A 192 15.35 -16.48 1.24
C LEU A 192 16.75 -16.23 0.64
N PHE A 193 17.42 -15.14 1.04
CA PHE A 193 18.80 -14.85 0.65
C PHE A 193 19.77 -15.89 1.22
N ARG A 194 19.65 -16.21 2.52
CA ARG A 194 20.45 -17.26 3.18
C ARG A 194 20.22 -18.63 2.56
N MET A 195 18.97 -18.96 2.20
CA MET A 195 18.68 -20.21 1.50
C MET A 195 19.36 -20.25 0.13
N ASN A 196 19.38 -19.16 -0.62
CA ASN A 196 20.09 -19.07 -1.90
C ASN A 196 21.61 -19.10 -1.79
N ASN A 197 22.15 -18.91 -0.58
CA ASN A 197 23.56 -19.11 -0.30
C ASN A 197 23.93 -20.60 -0.09
N LEU A 198 22.93 -21.48 0.10
CA LEU A 198 23.15 -22.92 0.21
C LEU A 198 23.42 -23.55 -1.16
N HIS A 199 24.33 -24.52 -1.18
CA HIS A 199 24.61 -25.36 -2.33
C HIS A 199 25.11 -26.74 -1.93
N GLY A 200 25.05 -27.68 -2.86
CA GLY A 200 25.35 -29.08 -2.55
C GLY A 200 24.42 -29.62 -1.46
N GLU A 201 24.96 -30.42 -0.53
CA GLU A 201 24.15 -30.99 0.55
C GLU A 201 24.05 -30.08 1.79
N ASN A 202 25.14 -29.43 2.21
CA ASN A 202 25.17 -28.56 3.42
C ASN A 202 26.24 -27.45 3.32
N GLU A 203 26.65 -27.06 2.11
CA GLU A 203 27.74 -26.09 1.92
C GLU A 203 27.19 -24.70 1.60
N PHE A 204 28.01 -23.68 1.85
CA PHE A 204 27.64 -22.27 1.66
C PHE A 204 28.57 -21.60 0.66
N TYR A 205 28.04 -20.75 -0.21
CA TYR A 205 28.89 -19.94 -1.12
C TYR A 205 29.69 -18.89 -0.36
N HIS A 206 29.07 -18.28 0.65
CA HIS A 206 29.67 -17.33 1.59
C HIS A 206 29.42 -17.76 3.02
N LEU A 207 30.28 -17.33 3.94
CA LEU A 207 30.11 -17.62 5.36
C LEU A 207 28.76 -17.07 5.88
N PRO A 208 27.96 -17.88 6.60
CA PRO A 208 26.67 -17.45 7.14
C PRO A 208 26.75 -16.17 7.97
N GLU A 209 27.81 -16.00 8.76
CA GLU A 209 28.04 -14.85 9.63
C GLU A 209 28.13 -13.54 8.83
N VAL A 210 28.80 -13.58 7.67
CA VAL A 210 28.95 -12.39 6.81
C VAL A 210 27.61 -11.96 6.21
N LEU A 211 26.73 -12.92 5.91
CA LEU A 211 25.38 -12.62 5.45
C LEU A 211 24.52 -12.04 6.58
N GLU A 212 24.65 -12.57 7.79
CA GLU A 212 23.99 -12.01 8.97
C GLU A 212 24.41 -10.55 9.19
N ASP A 213 25.72 -10.25 9.15
CA ASP A 213 26.24 -8.89 9.28
C ASP A 213 25.74 -7.96 8.18
N TYR A 214 25.69 -8.45 6.93
CA TYR A 214 25.12 -7.69 5.82
C TYR A 214 23.68 -7.32 6.14
N TRP A 215 22.86 -8.28 6.55
CA TRP A 215 21.46 -8.01 6.83
C TRP A 215 21.32 -7.08 8.04
N GLU A 216 21.94 -7.37 9.18
CA GLU A 216 21.76 -6.62 10.43
C GLU A 216 22.38 -5.22 10.44
N VAL A 217 23.50 -5.01 9.76
CA VAL A 217 24.28 -3.75 9.86
C VAL A 217 24.10 -2.86 8.63
N ILE A 218 23.97 -3.45 7.44
CA ILE A 218 24.06 -2.72 6.17
C ILE A 218 22.74 -2.70 5.43
N SER A 219 22.04 -3.83 5.35
CA SER A 219 20.87 -4.00 4.51
C SER A 219 19.82 -2.98 4.92
N PRO A 220 19.41 -2.10 4.00
CA PRO A 220 18.46 -1.05 4.31
C PRO A 220 17.11 -1.63 4.74
N ASP A 221 16.36 -0.84 5.51
CA ASP A 221 15.03 -1.22 6.00
C ASP A 221 14.06 -1.49 4.84
N GLN A 222 13.93 -2.75 4.43
CA GLN A 222 12.96 -3.17 3.42
C GLN A 222 11.55 -2.94 3.97
N GLY A 223 10.72 -2.27 3.20
CA GLY A 223 9.41 -1.87 3.68
C GLY A 223 8.83 -0.76 2.84
N THR A 224 8.24 -1.15 1.71
CA THR A 224 7.12 -0.39 1.17
C THR A 224 6.00 -1.38 0.96
N PHE A 225 4.85 -1.11 1.57
CA PHE A 225 3.63 -1.82 1.23
C PHE A 225 2.97 -1.01 0.13
N ASP A 226 3.15 -1.47 -1.11
CA ASP A 226 2.60 -0.85 -2.30
C ASP A 226 1.54 -1.76 -2.90
N VAL A 227 0.27 -1.47 -2.64
CA VAL A 227 -0.84 -2.24 -3.18
C VAL A 227 -1.53 -1.47 -4.26
N ARG A 228 -1.76 -2.13 -5.39
CA ARG A 228 -2.46 -1.58 -6.55
C ARG A 228 -3.61 -2.51 -6.92
N MET A 229 -4.81 -1.97 -6.89
CA MET A 229 -6.02 -2.65 -7.32
C MET A 229 -6.42 -2.11 -8.69
N THR A 230 -6.55 -2.99 -9.67
CA THR A 230 -6.90 -2.67 -11.07
C THR A 230 -8.22 -3.35 -11.43
N PRO A 231 -9.37 -2.72 -11.19
CA PRO A 231 -10.67 -3.38 -11.36
C PRO A 231 -10.96 -3.83 -12.80
N SER A 232 -10.51 -3.06 -13.79
CA SER A 232 -10.68 -3.38 -15.21
C SER A 232 -9.99 -4.68 -15.64
N ARG A 233 -8.90 -5.06 -14.95
CA ARG A 233 -8.19 -6.32 -15.18
C ARG A 233 -8.57 -7.40 -14.19
N LYS A 234 -9.36 -7.08 -13.17
CA LYS A 234 -9.62 -7.97 -12.02
C LYS A 234 -8.31 -8.41 -11.35
N GLU A 235 -7.38 -7.48 -11.16
CA GLU A 235 -6.06 -7.76 -10.61
C GLU A 235 -5.81 -6.94 -9.34
N LEU A 236 -5.19 -7.57 -8.36
CA LEU A 236 -4.55 -6.91 -7.22
C LEU A 236 -3.06 -7.22 -7.25
N THR A 237 -2.21 -6.20 -7.22
CA THR A 237 -0.76 -6.38 -7.12
C THR A 237 -0.22 -5.80 -5.82
N VAL A 238 0.78 -6.47 -5.27
CA VAL A 238 1.41 -6.13 -3.99
C VAL A 238 2.92 -6.08 -4.20
N GLY A 239 3.50 -4.90 -4.05
CA GLY A 239 4.95 -4.73 -3.95
C GLY A 239 5.45 -5.27 -2.60
N LEU A 240 6.35 -6.24 -2.66
CA LEU A 240 6.96 -6.90 -1.51
C LEU A 240 8.09 -6.08 -0.90
N PHE A 241 8.87 -5.39 -1.74
CA PHE A 241 10.02 -4.57 -1.33
C PHE A 241 10.44 -3.62 -2.45
N HIS A 242 11.46 -2.79 -2.19
CA HIS A 242 12.08 -1.95 -3.20
C HIS A 242 13.41 -2.56 -3.66
N THR A 243 13.48 -2.91 -4.94
CA THR A 243 14.63 -3.59 -5.57
C THR A 243 15.91 -2.76 -5.58
N VAL A 244 15.81 -1.42 -5.60
CA VAL A 244 16.96 -0.53 -5.74
C VAL A 244 17.21 0.21 -4.44
N ARG A 245 18.29 -0.15 -3.74
CA ARG A 245 18.85 0.64 -2.63
C ARG A 245 20.37 0.58 -2.63
N GLY A 246 20.98 1.72 -2.95
CA GLY A 246 22.42 1.91 -2.84
C GLY A 246 22.84 2.33 -1.44
N PHE A 247 24.00 1.86 -0.98
CA PHE A 247 24.65 2.26 0.25
C PHE A 247 26.15 2.49 0.04
N GLY A 248 26.80 3.16 0.99
CA GLY A 248 28.24 3.38 0.98
C GLY A 248 28.89 2.84 2.24
N MET A 249 30.05 2.18 2.09
CA MET A 249 30.88 1.74 3.21
C MET A 249 32.23 2.44 3.13
N ASN A 250 32.60 3.17 4.16
CA ASN A 250 33.94 3.73 4.30
C ASN A 250 34.86 2.69 4.94
N ARG A 251 36.14 2.71 4.60
CA ARG A 251 37.13 1.84 5.20
C ARG A 251 37.16 2.01 6.72
N THR A 252 37.18 0.87 7.41
CA THR A 252 37.42 0.81 8.86
C THR A 252 38.51 -0.20 9.18
N GLU A 253 38.95 -0.23 10.44
CA GLU A 253 39.85 -1.25 10.97
C GLU A 253 39.12 -2.52 11.42
N ASN A 254 37.78 -2.55 11.41
CA ASN A 254 37.00 -3.73 11.78
C ASN A 254 37.16 -4.82 10.69
N GLU A 255 37.41 -6.07 11.09
CA GLU A 255 37.49 -7.21 10.17
C GLU A 255 36.15 -7.49 9.48
N ASP A 256 35.01 -7.22 10.13
CA ASP A 256 33.67 -7.41 9.55
C ASP A 256 33.49 -6.58 8.27
N TYR A 257 34.11 -5.38 8.21
CA TYR A 257 34.13 -4.55 7.01
C TYR A 257 34.81 -5.26 5.83
N TYR A 258 35.96 -5.90 6.07
CA TYR A 258 36.71 -6.57 5.00
C TYR A 258 36.03 -7.86 4.57
N ASN A 259 35.41 -8.60 5.49
CA ASN A 259 34.59 -9.78 5.17
C ASN A 259 33.40 -9.40 4.28
N LEU A 260 32.67 -8.33 4.62
CA LEU A 260 31.57 -7.82 3.81
C LEU A 260 32.03 -7.31 2.45
N LEU A 261 33.15 -6.58 2.41
CA LEU A 261 33.74 -6.07 1.16
C LEU A 261 34.14 -7.22 0.24
N GLU A 262 34.75 -8.27 0.79
CA GLU A 262 35.11 -9.48 0.04
C GLU A 262 33.89 -10.23 -0.48
N PHE A 263 32.85 -10.40 0.34
CA PHE A 263 31.56 -10.98 -0.07
C PHE A 263 30.97 -10.21 -1.26
N LEU A 264 30.81 -8.89 -1.12
CA LEU A 264 30.21 -8.06 -2.18
C LEU A 264 31.03 -8.08 -3.47
N ALA A 265 32.37 -8.00 -3.36
CA ALA A 265 33.25 -8.01 -4.51
C ALA A 265 33.29 -9.38 -5.19
N SER A 266 33.22 -10.46 -4.40
CA SER A 266 33.15 -11.84 -4.91
C SER A 266 31.83 -12.10 -5.65
N GLU A 267 30.69 -11.69 -5.07
CA GLU A 267 29.39 -11.80 -5.76
C GLU A 267 29.30 -10.92 -7.01
N ARG A 268 29.92 -9.75 -7.01
CA ARG A 268 30.03 -8.94 -8.24
C ARG A 268 30.85 -9.65 -9.32
N ARG A 269 31.93 -10.34 -8.94
CA ARG A 269 32.86 -11.01 -9.87
C ARG A 269 32.27 -12.30 -10.43
N ASP A 270 31.83 -13.20 -9.55
CA ASP A 270 31.29 -14.52 -9.86
C ASP A 270 29.96 -14.66 -9.11
N PRO A 271 28.83 -14.22 -9.69
CA PRO A 271 27.53 -14.26 -9.00
C PRO A 271 27.12 -15.70 -8.68
N ARG A 272 27.01 -16.04 -7.39
CA ARG A 272 26.65 -17.40 -6.92
C ARG A 272 25.28 -17.44 -6.27
N ILE A 273 24.88 -16.37 -5.59
CA ILE A 273 23.55 -16.27 -5.00
C ILE A 273 22.56 -15.96 -6.12
N HIS A 274 21.75 -16.95 -6.52
CA HIS A 274 20.78 -16.78 -7.60
C HIS A 274 19.72 -15.73 -7.24
N GLY A 275 19.29 -14.94 -8.23
CA GLY A 275 18.38 -13.81 -8.02
C GLY A 275 19.00 -12.62 -7.28
N CYS A 276 20.30 -12.62 -6.99
CA CYS A 276 21.02 -11.49 -6.42
C CYS A 276 21.84 -10.76 -7.51
N ARG A 277 21.83 -9.42 -7.47
CA ARG A 277 22.70 -8.59 -8.28
C ARG A 277 23.44 -7.61 -7.39
N VAL A 278 24.77 -7.61 -7.50
CA VAL A 278 25.64 -6.69 -6.77
C VAL A 278 26.37 -5.78 -7.75
N ALA A 279 26.13 -4.48 -7.65
CA ALA A 279 26.94 -3.45 -8.30
C ALA A 279 27.85 -2.80 -7.26
N LEU A 280 29.10 -2.55 -7.63
CA LEU A 280 30.08 -1.86 -6.79
C LEU A 280 30.74 -0.73 -7.56
N HIS A 281 31.08 0.34 -6.87
CA HIS A 281 31.81 1.46 -7.42
C HIS A 281 32.79 2.00 -6.38
N GLY A 282 33.99 2.32 -6.81
CA GLY A 282 34.95 3.09 -6.03
C GLY A 282 34.42 4.51 -5.80
N PRO A 283 34.44 5.04 -4.57
CA PRO A 283 34.04 6.42 -4.31
C PRO A 283 34.99 7.44 -4.94
N THR A 284 36.23 7.01 -5.25
CA THR A 284 37.25 7.79 -5.95
C THR A 284 37.74 7.05 -7.20
N PHE A 285 38.45 7.76 -8.08
CA PHE A 285 39.07 7.16 -9.27
C PHE A 285 40.12 6.12 -8.92
N GLU A 286 40.93 6.34 -7.87
CA GLU A 286 41.93 5.37 -7.40
C GLU A 286 41.25 4.11 -6.85
N ASP A 287 40.17 4.25 -6.08
CA ASP A 287 39.41 3.12 -5.57
C ASP A 287 38.74 2.32 -6.69
N GLU A 288 38.24 3.00 -7.72
CA GLU A 288 37.68 2.34 -8.90
C GLU A 288 38.76 1.54 -9.64
N GLN A 289 39.98 2.09 -9.77
CA GLN A 289 41.10 1.35 -10.35
C GLN A 289 41.43 0.08 -9.56
N TYR A 290 41.56 0.17 -8.23
CA TYR A 290 41.81 -1.01 -7.39
C TYR A 290 40.69 -2.03 -7.48
N LEU A 291 39.44 -1.58 -7.53
CA LEU A 291 38.27 -2.44 -7.68
C LEU A 291 38.28 -3.17 -9.03
N GLN A 292 38.54 -2.46 -10.14
CA GLN A 292 38.63 -3.08 -11.46
C GLN A 292 39.81 -4.06 -11.57
N GLU A 293 40.95 -3.73 -10.96
CA GLU A 293 42.09 -4.65 -10.84
C GLU A 293 41.71 -5.91 -10.05
N ALA A 294 41.02 -5.75 -8.92
CA ALA A 294 40.57 -6.88 -8.09
C ALA A 294 39.58 -7.77 -8.83
N LEU A 295 38.58 -7.19 -9.49
CA LEU A 295 37.60 -7.95 -10.28
C LEU A 295 38.24 -8.67 -11.47
N SER A 296 39.37 -8.18 -11.98
CA SER A 296 40.12 -8.78 -13.10
C SER A 296 41.12 -9.87 -12.70
N VAL A 297 41.28 -10.15 -11.39
CA VAL A 297 42.20 -11.20 -10.93
C VAL A 297 41.76 -12.56 -11.49
N GLU A 298 42.67 -13.18 -12.26
CA GLU A 298 42.52 -14.51 -12.86
C GLU A 298 41.26 -14.68 -13.73
N THR A 299 40.71 -13.58 -14.26
CA THR A 299 39.55 -13.64 -15.15
C THR A 299 39.97 -14.12 -16.55
N MET A 300 39.97 -15.44 -16.74
CA MET A 300 39.93 -16.08 -18.06
C MET A 300 38.50 -16.60 -18.25
N LEU A 301 37.75 -16.00 -19.18
CA LEU A 301 36.39 -16.42 -19.54
C LEU A 301 36.42 -17.89 -19.98
N VAL A 302 35.64 -18.76 -19.34
CA VAL A 302 35.47 -20.14 -19.83
C VAL A 302 34.47 -20.11 -21.00
N GLU A 303 34.91 -20.53 -22.19
CA GLU A 303 34.00 -20.92 -23.27
C GLU A 303 33.36 -22.26 -22.90
N ASP A 304 32.35 -22.24 -22.04
CA ASP A 304 31.44 -23.39 -21.94
C ASP A 304 30.47 -23.36 -23.13
N PRO A 305 30.10 -24.51 -23.72
CA PRO A 305 29.13 -24.55 -24.81
C PRO A 305 27.76 -24.13 -24.27
N VAL A 306 27.46 -22.84 -24.48
CA VAL A 306 26.17 -22.16 -24.52
C VAL A 306 24.98 -23.03 -24.12
N LEU A 307 24.59 -22.97 -22.85
CA LEU A 307 23.18 -23.00 -22.50
C LEU A 307 22.63 -21.63 -22.90
N GLU A 308 21.75 -21.61 -23.90
CA GLU A 308 21.14 -20.41 -24.47
C GLU A 308 20.60 -19.50 -23.37
N GLY A 309 21.11 -18.26 -23.27
CA GLY A 309 20.56 -17.19 -22.43
C GLY A 309 21.56 -16.43 -21.54
N ALA A 310 22.68 -17.02 -21.14
CA ALA A 310 23.63 -16.35 -20.25
C ALA A 310 24.68 -15.51 -21.02
N LEU A 311 24.64 -14.19 -20.84
CA LEU A 311 25.69 -13.26 -21.25
C LEU A 311 27.07 -13.69 -20.67
N ALA A 312 28.06 -13.82 -21.56
CA ALA A 312 29.52 -13.80 -21.36
C ALA A 312 30.15 -14.58 -20.17
N GLY A 313 31.17 -15.39 -20.51
CA GLY A 313 31.96 -16.28 -19.64
C GLY A 313 32.03 -15.96 -18.15
N ARG A 314 31.71 -16.96 -17.32
CA ARG A 314 31.96 -16.87 -15.88
C ARG A 314 33.47 -16.89 -15.61
N PRO A 315 33.97 -15.99 -14.75
CA PRO A 315 35.37 -16.05 -14.33
C PRO A 315 35.60 -17.30 -13.48
N ARG A 316 36.80 -17.87 -13.56
CA ARG A 316 37.15 -19.04 -12.76
C ARG A 316 37.17 -18.71 -11.25
N PRO A 317 36.91 -19.69 -10.37
CA PRO A 317 37.21 -19.55 -8.95
C PRO A 317 38.67 -19.11 -8.74
N LEU A 318 38.91 -18.22 -7.80
CA LEU A 318 40.25 -17.72 -7.50
C LEU A 318 41.13 -18.83 -6.90
N SER A 319 42.39 -18.88 -7.33
CA SER A 319 43.42 -19.67 -6.64
C SER A 319 43.71 -19.10 -5.24
N PRO A 320 44.34 -19.86 -4.31
CA PRO A 320 44.73 -19.33 -3.00
C PRO A 320 45.57 -18.04 -3.11
N GLU A 321 46.52 -18.01 -4.04
CA GLU A 321 47.34 -16.83 -4.32
C GLU A 321 46.49 -15.69 -4.93
N GLY A 322 45.54 -16.02 -5.80
CA GLY A 322 44.58 -15.08 -6.36
C GLY A 322 43.70 -14.43 -5.29
N VAL A 323 43.25 -15.19 -4.29
CA VAL A 323 42.49 -14.69 -3.13
C VAL A 323 43.33 -13.71 -2.31
N GLU A 324 44.61 -13.99 -2.09
CA GLU A 324 45.51 -13.07 -1.37
C GLU A 324 45.68 -11.74 -2.12
N VAL A 325 45.91 -11.80 -3.43
CA VAL A 325 46.02 -10.60 -4.28
C VAL A 325 44.70 -9.82 -4.29
N PHE A 326 43.58 -10.52 -4.45
CA PHE A 326 42.24 -9.94 -4.42
C PHE A 326 41.99 -9.17 -3.12
N ARG A 327 42.20 -9.82 -1.97
CA ARG A 327 42.06 -9.20 -0.63
C ARG A 327 43.03 -8.03 -0.45
N SER A 328 44.26 -8.14 -0.95
CA SER A 328 45.25 -7.06 -0.88
C SER A 328 44.79 -5.80 -1.61
N LEU A 329 44.23 -5.95 -2.82
CA LEU A 329 43.69 -4.84 -3.61
C LEU A 329 42.50 -4.19 -2.90
N LEU A 330 41.54 -4.98 -2.41
CA LEU A 330 40.40 -4.47 -1.65
C LEU A 330 40.83 -3.71 -0.38
N ARG A 331 41.87 -4.17 0.32
CA ARG A 331 42.42 -3.51 1.51
C ARG A 331 43.08 -2.15 1.22
N ARG A 332 43.41 -1.84 -0.04
CA ARG A 332 43.97 -0.53 -0.43
C ARG A 332 42.89 0.53 -0.64
N MET A 333 41.64 0.13 -0.85
CA MET A 333 40.54 1.04 -1.12
C MET A 333 40.17 1.86 0.12
N SER A 334 39.76 3.10 -0.09
CA SER A 334 39.26 4.00 0.96
C SER A 334 37.80 3.76 1.33
N GLY A 335 37.05 3.06 0.48
CA GLY A 335 35.65 2.68 0.68
C GLY A 335 35.03 2.12 -0.60
N ILE A 336 33.73 1.79 -0.54
CA ILE A 336 32.91 1.36 -1.68
C ILE A 336 31.54 2.03 -1.66
N ARG A 337 30.94 2.17 -2.84
CA ARG A 337 29.50 2.34 -3.03
C ARG A 337 28.96 1.04 -3.59
N ALA A 338 27.93 0.51 -2.96
CA ALA A 338 27.33 -0.76 -3.33
C ALA A 338 25.84 -0.58 -3.60
N GLU A 339 25.33 -1.35 -4.54
CA GLU A 339 23.91 -1.55 -4.74
C GLU A 339 23.66 -3.05 -4.81
N VAL A 340 22.82 -3.54 -3.91
CA VAL A 340 22.46 -4.95 -3.83
C VAL A 340 20.97 -5.07 -4.10
N GLN A 341 20.62 -5.78 -5.16
CA GLN A 341 19.25 -6.01 -5.58
C GLN A 341 18.92 -7.49 -5.40
N PHE A 342 17.89 -7.80 -4.62
CA PHE A 342 17.42 -9.16 -4.39
C PHE A 342 15.98 -9.17 -3.86
N PRO A 343 15.13 -10.11 -4.31
CA PRO A 343 15.27 -10.91 -5.53
C PRO A 343 15.12 -10.08 -6.81
N VAL A 344 15.89 -10.41 -7.85
CA VAL A 344 15.74 -9.87 -9.20
C VAL A 344 15.63 -10.97 -10.23
N ASN A 345 14.89 -10.71 -11.30
CA ASN A 345 14.87 -11.60 -12.45
C ASN A 345 16.18 -11.44 -13.23
N LEU A 346 16.96 -12.52 -13.30
CA LEU A 346 18.24 -12.52 -14.03
C LEU A 346 18.06 -12.76 -15.54
N ASP A 347 16.92 -13.31 -15.96
CA ASP A 347 16.63 -13.63 -17.37
C ASP A 347 16.15 -12.40 -18.16
N ASP A 348 15.65 -11.37 -17.47
CA ASP A 348 15.29 -10.08 -18.08
C ASP A 348 15.78 -8.91 -17.21
N PRO A 349 17.06 -8.53 -17.35
CA PRO A 349 17.73 -7.60 -16.44
C PRO A 349 17.37 -6.12 -16.68
N ASP A 350 16.86 -5.80 -17.87
CA ASP A 350 16.57 -4.43 -18.30
C ASP A 350 15.06 -4.16 -18.43
N HIS A 351 14.22 -5.12 -18.83
CA HIS A 351 12.80 -4.90 -19.17
C HIS A 351 11.92 -6.16 -18.96
N GLY A 352 11.89 -6.73 -17.75
CA GLY A 352 11.10 -7.93 -17.47
C GLY A 352 9.63 -7.65 -17.16
N LEU A 353 8.73 -8.26 -17.93
CA LEU A 353 7.30 -8.43 -17.57
C LEU A 353 7.08 -9.09 -16.19
N GLU A 354 8.13 -9.69 -15.61
CA GLU A 354 8.09 -10.41 -14.34
C GLU A 354 9.06 -9.79 -13.32
N ASP A 355 8.52 -8.91 -12.48
CA ASP A 355 9.20 -8.31 -11.34
C ASP A 355 8.98 -9.19 -10.09
N PHE A 356 10.06 -9.83 -9.61
CA PHE A 356 10.04 -10.65 -8.38
C PHE A 356 9.83 -9.84 -7.09
N SER A 357 9.75 -8.52 -7.20
CA SER A 357 9.31 -7.66 -6.11
C SER A 357 7.80 -7.47 -6.07
N VAL A 358 7.02 -8.09 -6.96
CA VAL A 358 5.56 -7.93 -7.02
C VAL A 358 4.86 -9.30 -6.96
N LEU A 359 3.84 -9.41 -6.09
CA LEU A 359 2.86 -10.49 -6.12
C LEU A 359 1.59 -10.02 -6.83
N GLY A 360 1.12 -10.77 -7.82
CA GLY A 360 -0.18 -10.57 -8.47
C GLY A 360 -1.22 -11.57 -8.00
N PHE A 361 -2.44 -11.11 -7.80
CA PHE A 361 -3.62 -11.89 -7.42
C PHE A 361 -4.77 -11.61 -8.38
N ASP A 362 -5.52 -12.65 -8.73
CA ASP A 362 -6.82 -12.49 -9.37
C ASP A 362 -7.79 -11.96 -8.31
N LEU A 363 -8.49 -10.87 -8.63
CA LEU A 363 -9.38 -10.16 -7.72
C LEU A 363 -10.79 -10.10 -8.30
N ASP A 364 -11.70 -10.82 -7.66
CA ASP A 364 -13.13 -10.71 -7.91
C ASP A 364 -13.84 -10.03 -6.73
N TYR A 365 -15.00 -9.44 -6.98
CA TYR A 365 -15.87 -8.87 -5.96
C TYR A 365 -17.28 -9.44 -6.12
N ASP A 366 -17.80 -10.03 -5.05
CA ASP A 366 -19.17 -10.51 -4.94
C ASP A 366 -20.05 -9.39 -4.34
N PRO A 367 -20.90 -8.73 -5.15
CA PRO A 367 -21.76 -7.65 -4.68
C PRO A 367 -22.90 -8.13 -3.77
N ASP A 368 -23.32 -9.39 -3.87
CA ASP A 368 -24.40 -9.95 -3.05
C ASP A 368 -23.89 -10.26 -1.63
N ALA A 369 -22.66 -10.76 -1.52
CA ALA A 369 -22.01 -11.01 -0.24
C ALA A 369 -21.27 -9.79 0.34
N ASP A 370 -21.04 -8.74 -0.46
CA ASP A 370 -20.15 -7.60 -0.17
C ASP A 370 -18.75 -8.09 0.26
N ARG A 371 -18.15 -8.98 -0.54
CA ARG A 371 -16.86 -9.60 -0.25
C ARG A 371 -15.96 -9.68 -1.48
N PHE A 372 -14.67 -9.46 -1.26
CA PHE A 372 -13.65 -9.73 -2.26
C PHE A 372 -13.25 -11.19 -2.24
N LEU A 373 -12.83 -11.70 -3.40
CA LEU A 373 -12.19 -13.00 -3.55
C LEU A 373 -10.79 -12.79 -4.12
N LEU A 374 -9.78 -13.31 -3.42
CA LEU A 374 -8.39 -13.35 -3.88
C LEU A 374 -8.06 -14.76 -4.37
N ASP A 375 -7.77 -14.88 -5.67
CA ASP A 375 -7.62 -16.16 -6.39
C ASP A 375 -8.75 -17.16 -6.04
N GLY A 376 -9.99 -16.67 -6.03
CA GLY A 376 -11.19 -17.48 -5.70
C GLY A 376 -11.42 -17.73 -4.21
N THR A 377 -10.58 -17.23 -3.31
CA THR A 377 -10.74 -17.36 -1.86
C THR A 377 -11.37 -16.11 -1.27
N VAL A 378 -12.50 -16.26 -0.58
CA VAL A 378 -13.20 -15.14 0.08
C VAL A 378 -12.29 -14.48 1.11
N VAL A 379 -12.17 -13.16 1.07
CA VAL A 379 -11.40 -12.37 2.03
C VAL A 379 -12.32 -11.95 3.17
N SER A 380 -12.07 -12.50 4.36
CA SER A 380 -12.78 -12.15 5.60
C SER A 380 -11.95 -12.55 6.82
N PRO A 381 -12.25 -12.02 8.02
CA PRO A 381 -11.59 -12.46 9.25
C PRO A 381 -11.73 -13.98 9.50
N SER A 382 -12.85 -14.58 9.11
CA SER A 382 -13.11 -16.02 9.28
C SER A 382 -12.34 -16.92 8.31
N THR A 383 -11.96 -16.40 7.15
CA THR A 383 -11.26 -17.13 6.07
C THR A 383 -9.81 -16.67 5.93
N LEU A 384 -9.30 -15.88 6.87
CA LEU A 384 -7.94 -15.34 6.82
C LEU A 384 -6.89 -16.44 6.63
N GLN A 385 -7.05 -17.60 7.28
CA GLN A 385 -6.11 -18.71 7.11
C GLN A 385 -6.06 -19.22 5.67
N ASP A 386 -7.19 -19.28 4.97
CA ASP A 386 -7.22 -19.71 3.57
C ASP A 386 -6.53 -18.67 2.67
N VAL A 387 -6.76 -17.38 2.92
CA VAL A 387 -6.07 -16.28 2.23
C VAL A 387 -4.56 -16.34 2.49
N VAL A 388 -4.14 -16.64 3.71
CA VAL A 388 -2.74 -16.80 4.09
C VAL A 388 -2.09 -17.98 3.34
N LEU A 389 -2.82 -19.08 3.13
CA LEU A 389 -2.33 -20.19 2.31
C LEU A 389 -2.18 -19.79 0.84
N VAL A 390 -3.11 -19.01 0.27
CA VAL A 390 -3.00 -18.47 -1.08
C VAL A 390 -1.74 -17.61 -1.21
N ILE A 391 -1.56 -16.64 -0.31
CA ILE A 391 -0.38 -15.77 -0.27
C ILE A 391 0.91 -16.59 -0.13
N GLY A 392 0.94 -17.52 0.83
CA GLY A 392 2.08 -18.40 1.07
C GLY A 392 2.44 -19.26 -0.14
N SER A 393 1.43 -19.74 -0.88
CA SER A 393 1.65 -20.51 -2.10
C SER A 393 2.31 -19.67 -3.21
N LYS A 394 1.91 -18.41 -3.37
CA LYS A 394 2.53 -17.50 -4.35
C LYS A 394 3.94 -17.07 -3.93
N LEU A 395 4.15 -16.77 -2.65
CA LEU A 395 5.47 -16.46 -2.11
C LEU A 395 6.43 -17.65 -2.27
N LEU A 396 5.96 -18.88 -2.00
CA LEU A 396 6.72 -20.10 -2.22
C LEU A 396 7.05 -20.31 -3.70
N ALA A 397 6.07 -20.11 -4.59
CA ALA A 397 6.28 -20.19 -6.03
C ALA A 397 7.34 -19.18 -6.50
N LEU A 398 7.29 -17.95 -5.99
CA LEU A 398 8.27 -16.91 -6.26
C LEU A 398 9.65 -17.31 -5.72
N SER A 399 9.74 -17.78 -4.48
CA SER A 399 10.99 -18.29 -3.89
C SER A 399 11.63 -19.41 -4.71
N ARG A 400 10.83 -20.34 -5.24
CA ARG A 400 11.30 -21.41 -6.13
C ARG A 400 11.90 -20.89 -7.43
N ARG A 401 11.34 -19.82 -7.98
CA ARG A 401 11.82 -19.19 -9.21
C ARG A 401 13.15 -18.46 -9.00
N VAL A 402 13.35 -17.91 -7.81
CA VAL A 402 14.61 -17.23 -7.43
C VAL A 402 15.57 -18.17 -6.71
N TYR A 403 15.36 -19.48 -6.80
CA TYR A 403 16.26 -20.49 -6.26
C TYR A 403 17.17 -21.06 -7.34
N SER A 404 18.45 -21.26 -7.02
CA SER A 404 19.48 -21.68 -7.99
C SER A 404 19.15 -22.99 -8.73
N ASN A 405 18.47 -23.92 -8.07
CA ASN A 405 17.96 -25.15 -8.68
C ASN A 405 16.51 -25.41 -8.26
N PRO A 406 15.52 -24.94 -9.03
CA PRO A 406 14.10 -25.05 -8.65
C PRO A 406 13.62 -26.48 -8.35
N ALA A 407 14.21 -27.49 -9.02
CA ALA A 407 13.85 -28.89 -8.82
C ALA A 407 14.39 -29.48 -7.50
N ALA A 408 15.40 -28.85 -6.91
CA ALA A 408 15.98 -29.23 -5.63
C ALA A 408 15.57 -28.28 -4.49
N PHE A 409 14.54 -27.45 -4.70
CA PHE A 409 14.03 -26.56 -3.66
C PHE A 409 13.66 -27.38 -2.41
N PRO A 410 14.15 -27.01 -1.21
CA PRO A 410 13.92 -27.81 -0.01
C PRO A 410 12.42 -28.03 0.25
N GLU A 411 12.01 -29.26 0.57
CA GLU A 411 10.59 -29.55 0.83
C GLU A 411 10.10 -28.95 2.17
N PRO A 412 8.80 -28.60 2.29
CA PRO A 412 8.23 -27.85 3.42
C PRO A 412 7.93 -28.70 4.66
N ASP A 413 8.50 -29.91 4.80
CA ASP A 413 8.24 -30.77 5.95
C ASP A 413 9.00 -30.26 7.19
N VAL A 414 8.44 -29.22 7.81
CA VAL A 414 8.98 -28.53 8.98
C VAL A 414 9.12 -29.49 10.16
N ALA A 415 8.13 -30.35 10.41
CA ALA A 415 8.16 -31.27 11.55
C ALA A 415 9.32 -32.27 11.43
N MET A 416 9.50 -32.87 10.26
CA MET A 416 10.64 -33.76 10.01
C MET A 416 11.98 -33.01 10.11
N LEU A 417 12.05 -31.77 9.62
CA LEU A 417 13.26 -30.94 9.70
C LEU A 417 13.60 -30.58 11.15
N GLU A 418 12.62 -30.20 11.96
CA GLU A 418 12.78 -29.92 13.39
C GLU A 418 13.28 -31.15 14.15
N GLU A 419 12.69 -32.33 13.91
CA GLU A 419 13.14 -33.59 14.50
C GLU A 419 14.61 -33.88 14.14
N LYS A 420 14.99 -33.67 12.87
CA LYS A 420 16.38 -33.86 12.41
C LYS A 420 17.34 -32.88 13.06
N VAL A 421 16.98 -31.60 13.17
CA VAL A 421 17.81 -30.58 13.83
C VAL A 421 17.98 -30.92 15.31
N ASN A 422 16.90 -31.27 16.02
CA ASN A 422 16.96 -31.67 17.43
C ASN A 422 17.87 -32.89 17.63
N ALA A 423 17.78 -33.89 16.74
CA ALA A 423 18.65 -35.07 16.79
C ALA A 423 20.13 -34.71 16.57
N LEU A 424 20.43 -33.80 15.63
CA LEU A 424 21.80 -33.34 15.39
C LEU A 424 22.35 -32.52 16.55
N MET A 425 21.53 -31.66 17.15
CA MET A 425 21.89 -30.90 18.35
C MET A 425 22.19 -31.82 19.53
N SER A 426 21.33 -32.82 19.80
CA SER A 426 21.58 -33.82 20.84
C SER A 426 22.85 -34.64 20.58
N ARG A 427 23.16 -34.93 19.32
CA ARG A 427 24.42 -35.58 18.95
C ARG A 427 25.62 -34.66 19.18
N ALA A 428 25.53 -33.38 18.85
CA ALA A 428 26.57 -32.39 19.09
C ALA A 428 26.84 -32.15 20.60
N GLU A 429 25.82 -32.33 21.45
CA GLU A 429 25.97 -32.26 22.91
C GLU A 429 26.63 -33.52 23.49
N GLY A 430 26.41 -34.69 22.87
CA GLY A 430 26.97 -35.97 23.30
C GLY A 430 28.34 -36.32 22.70
N GLU A 431 28.69 -35.75 21.56
CA GLU A 431 29.95 -35.92 20.83
C GLU A 431 30.72 -34.57 20.76
N GLU A 432 31.91 -34.54 20.13
CA GLU A 432 32.62 -33.27 19.87
C GLU A 432 31.97 -32.55 18.66
N LEU A 433 31.67 -31.25 18.81
CA LEU A 433 31.13 -30.43 17.71
C LEU A 433 32.18 -30.28 16.62
N THR A 434 32.05 -31.09 15.56
CA THR A 434 32.90 -30.97 14.36
C THR A 434 32.38 -29.88 13.42
N GLU A 435 33.27 -29.33 12.60
CA GLU A 435 32.91 -28.30 11.61
C GLU A 435 31.84 -28.79 10.62
N GLY A 436 31.93 -30.05 10.17
CA GLY A 436 30.91 -30.64 9.29
C GLY A 436 29.54 -30.78 9.95
N LEU A 437 29.49 -31.14 11.24
CA LEU A 437 28.25 -31.21 12.01
C LEU A 437 27.64 -29.83 12.21
N ALA A 438 28.47 -28.82 12.53
CA ALA A 438 28.02 -27.44 12.65
C ALA A 438 27.42 -26.92 11.33
N ARG A 439 28.08 -27.17 10.18
CA ARG A 439 27.55 -26.79 8.86
C ARG A 439 26.21 -27.46 8.57
N GLU A 440 26.08 -28.75 8.84
CA GLU A 440 24.80 -29.46 8.64
C GLU A 440 23.68 -28.89 9.51
N ILE A 441 23.95 -28.58 10.78
CA ILE A 441 22.98 -27.96 11.68
C ILE A 441 22.54 -26.60 11.13
N VAL A 442 23.50 -25.73 10.76
CA VAL A 442 23.21 -24.38 10.26
C VAL A 442 22.45 -24.43 8.93
N ALA A 443 22.78 -25.37 8.04
CA ALA A 443 22.07 -25.54 6.76
C ALA A 443 20.60 -25.93 6.98
N LYS A 444 20.32 -26.88 7.88
CA LYS A 444 18.94 -27.28 8.18
C LYS A 444 18.16 -26.18 8.91
N ILE A 445 18.79 -25.47 9.84
CA ILE A 445 18.17 -24.31 10.51
C ILE A 445 17.84 -23.22 9.49
N THR A 446 18.70 -22.97 8.50
CA THR A 446 18.44 -21.98 7.46
C THR A 446 17.17 -22.30 6.66
N VAL A 447 16.92 -23.59 6.37
CA VAL A 447 15.68 -24.03 5.70
C VAL A 447 14.46 -23.88 6.62
N LEU A 448 14.59 -24.23 7.90
CA LEU A 448 13.51 -24.05 8.90
C LEU A 448 13.14 -22.57 9.07
N ASP A 449 14.13 -21.71 9.28
CA ASP A 449 13.98 -20.26 9.43
C ASP A 449 13.25 -19.66 8.23
N TYR A 450 13.55 -20.14 7.01
CA TYR A 450 12.84 -19.73 5.82
C TYR A 450 11.35 -20.08 5.91
N TYR A 451 10.99 -21.33 6.19
CA TYR A 451 9.59 -21.74 6.22
C TYR A 451 8.79 -21.06 7.35
N GLU A 452 9.43 -20.85 8.50
CA GLU A 452 8.85 -20.05 9.57
C GLU A 452 8.63 -18.59 9.12
N SER A 453 9.62 -17.98 8.47
CA SER A 453 9.50 -16.61 7.97
C SER A 453 8.46 -16.46 6.86
N LEU A 454 8.33 -17.46 5.97
CA LEU A 454 7.30 -17.53 4.93
C LEU A 454 5.91 -17.54 5.56
N ALA A 455 5.67 -18.40 6.55
CA ALA A 455 4.39 -18.48 7.24
C ALA A 455 4.04 -17.17 7.96
N ARG A 456 5.00 -16.61 8.70
CA ARG A 456 4.81 -15.34 9.43
C ARG A 456 4.54 -14.17 8.48
N TYR A 457 5.30 -14.06 7.39
CA TYR A 457 5.10 -12.99 6.42
C TYR A 457 3.78 -13.14 5.66
N SER A 458 3.41 -14.37 5.28
CA SER A 458 2.11 -14.65 4.65
C SER A 458 0.95 -14.22 5.55
N PHE A 459 1.05 -14.49 6.86
CA PHE A 459 0.06 -14.07 7.84
C PHE A 459 -0.04 -12.55 7.96
N SER A 460 1.08 -11.86 8.22
CA SER A 460 1.10 -10.40 8.32
C SER A 460 0.64 -9.71 7.04
N LEU A 461 0.98 -10.26 5.88
CA LEU A 461 0.52 -9.74 4.60
C LEU A 461 -0.98 -9.97 4.41
N GLY A 462 -1.50 -11.14 4.80
CA GLY A 462 -2.93 -11.45 4.79
C GLY A 462 -3.74 -10.50 5.67
N GLU A 463 -3.29 -10.23 6.89
CA GLU A 463 -3.93 -9.25 7.78
C GLU A 463 -3.95 -7.86 7.16
N ARG A 464 -2.83 -7.44 6.54
CA ARG A 464 -2.76 -6.12 5.92
C ARG A 464 -3.64 -6.00 4.68
N LEU A 465 -3.70 -7.05 3.85
CA LEU A 465 -4.58 -7.11 2.69
C LEU A 465 -6.06 -7.11 3.09
N LEU A 466 -6.42 -7.86 4.13
CA LEU A 466 -7.77 -7.82 4.71
C LEU A 466 -8.12 -6.40 5.17
N ALA A 467 -7.25 -5.78 5.96
CA ALA A 467 -7.46 -4.42 6.43
C ALA A 467 -7.61 -3.41 5.28
N TYR A 468 -6.80 -3.53 4.23
CA TYR A 468 -6.89 -2.69 3.02
C TYR A 468 -8.22 -2.87 2.28
N LEU A 469 -8.69 -4.11 2.13
CA LEU A 469 -9.94 -4.42 1.42
C LEU A 469 -11.19 -4.04 2.23
N GLU A 470 -11.07 -3.94 3.56
CA GLU A 470 -12.12 -3.47 4.46
C GLU A 470 -12.01 -1.96 4.80
N GLU A 471 -10.98 -1.27 4.30
CA GLU A 471 -10.69 0.13 4.61
C GLU A 471 -11.75 1.09 4.05
N GLU A 472 -11.92 2.23 4.72
CA GLU A 472 -12.66 3.37 4.23
C GLU A 472 -11.72 4.47 3.78
N HIS A 473 -11.99 5.07 2.63
CA HIS A 473 -11.24 6.18 2.06
C HIS A 473 -12.13 7.40 1.89
N ILE A 474 -11.52 8.57 2.06
CA ILE A 474 -12.21 9.84 1.87
C ILE A 474 -12.05 10.26 0.41
N VAL A 475 -13.14 10.25 -0.35
CA VAL A 475 -13.19 10.78 -1.71
C VAL A 475 -13.80 12.17 -1.71
N THR A 476 -13.18 13.09 -2.44
CA THR A 476 -13.64 14.48 -2.54
C THR A 476 -14.26 14.82 -3.89
N MET A 477 -15.33 15.63 -3.88
CA MET A 477 -15.91 16.20 -5.10
C MET A 477 -16.45 17.63 -4.92
N PRO A 478 -16.38 18.48 -5.96
CA PRO A 478 -16.93 19.84 -5.89
C PRO A 478 -18.46 19.85 -6.00
N ILE A 479 -19.12 20.61 -5.13
CA ILE A 479 -20.58 20.79 -5.09
C ILE A 479 -20.93 22.21 -4.61
N PRO A 480 -22.00 22.85 -5.12
CA PRO A 480 -22.49 24.10 -4.53
C PRO A 480 -22.85 23.95 -3.05
N ARG A 481 -22.51 24.93 -2.21
CA ARG A 481 -22.67 24.87 -0.75
C ARG A 481 -24.10 24.57 -0.32
N VAL A 482 -25.06 25.14 -1.03
CA VAL A 482 -26.49 24.93 -0.77
C VAL A 482 -26.95 23.50 -1.10
N LEU A 483 -26.43 22.91 -2.18
CA LEU A 483 -26.72 21.52 -2.54
C LEU A 483 -26.02 20.55 -1.58
N LEU A 484 -24.83 20.90 -1.09
CA LEU A 484 -24.14 20.12 -0.05
C LEU A 484 -24.94 20.07 1.25
N ALA A 485 -25.50 21.19 1.69
CA ALA A 485 -26.32 21.22 2.91
C ALA A 485 -27.58 20.35 2.76
N LEU A 486 -28.23 20.38 1.59
CA LEU A 486 -29.36 19.50 1.27
C LEU A 486 -28.93 18.02 1.19
N LEU A 487 -27.80 17.72 0.55
CA LEU A 487 -27.27 16.37 0.45
C LEU A 487 -26.96 15.78 1.84
N ASN A 488 -26.28 16.56 2.68
CA ASN A 488 -25.86 16.19 4.04
C ASN A 488 -27.05 15.91 4.97
N GLU A 489 -28.16 16.63 4.78
CA GLU A 489 -29.42 16.36 5.47
C GLU A 489 -30.07 15.07 4.96
N MET A 490 -30.14 14.91 3.63
CA MET A 490 -30.77 13.73 3.03
C MET A 490 -30.02 12.41 3.25
N LEU A 491 -28.72 12.51 3.57
CA LEU A 491 -27.88 11.40 3.96
C LEU A 491 -27.84 11.18 5.49
N GLU A 492 -28.55 11.99 6.27
CA GLU A 492 -28.62 11.78 7.72
C GLU A 492 -29.33 10.45 8.03
N GLY A 493 -28.57 9.47 8.51
CA GLY A 493 -29.06 8.11 8.74
C GLY A 493 -28.97 7.14 7.55
N THR A 494 -28.35 7.52 6.43
CA THR A 494 -28.02 6.60 5.32
C THR A 494 -26.62 6.90 4.78
N SER A 495 -25.71 5.93 4.76
CA SER A 495 -24.37 6.16 4.25
C SER A 495 -24.39 6.50 2.75
N ALA A 496 -23.62 7.51 2.33
CA ALA A 496 -23.39 7.78 0.92
C ALA A 496 -22.80 6.55 0.20
N ASP A 497 -21.96 5.80 0.92
CA ASP A 497 -21.36 4.55 0.49
C ASP A 497 -22.43 3.50 0.12
N ASP A 498 -23.42 3.28 0.99
CA ASP A 498 -24.49 2.30 0.74
C ASP A 498 -25.32 2.64 -0.50
N ARG A 499 -25.57 3.93 -0.73
CA ARG A 499 -26.29 4.40 -1.93
C ARG A 499 -25.45 4.22 -3.20
N LEU A 500 -24.17 4.54 -3.13
CA LEU A 500 -23.23 4.33 -4.23
C LEU A 500 -23.16 2.85 -4.57
N ARG A 501 -22.94 1.99 -3.57
CA ARG A 501 -22.95 0.53 -3.74
C ARG A 501 -24.24 0.05 -4.40
N ALA A 502 -25.40 0.37 -3.83
CA ALA A 502 -26.70 -0.07 -4.39
C ALA A 502 -26.90 0.37 -5.86
N THR A 503 -26.46 1.57 -6.22
CA THR A 503 -26.64 2.09 -7.58
C THR A 503 -25.64 1.48 -8.57
N LEU A 504 -24.39 1.25 -8.13
CA LEU A 504 -23.34 0.68 -8.97
C LEU A 504 -23.55 -0.83 -9.19
N SER A 505 -23.99 -1.57 -8.16
CA SER A 505 -24.30 -3.00 -8.28
C SER A 505 -25.46 -3.29 -9.25
N LEU A 506 -26.42 -2.38 -9.40
CA LEU A 506 -27.52 -2.51 -10.37
C LEU A 506 -27.07 -2.29 -11.83
N GLY A 507 -25.91 -1.68 -12.05
CA GLY A 507 -25.34 -1.46 -13.38
C GLY A 507 -24.70 -2.69 -14.01
N ASP A 508 -24.33 -3.69 -13.20
CA ASP A 508 -23.66 -4.94 -13.62
C ASP A 508 -24.61 -5.99 -14.22
N GLY A 509 -25.92 -5.73 -14.26
CA GLY A 509 -26.94 -6.63 -14.79
C GLY A 509 -27.25 -6.48 -16.29
N GLY A 510 -26.27 -6.06 -17.10
CA GLY A 510 -26.39 -5.84 -18.55
C GLY A 510 -26.21 -7.10 -19.40
#